data_AF-A0A957V4E5-F1
#
_entry.id   AF-A0A957V4E5-F1
#
_cell.length_a   1.000
_cell.length_b   1.000
_cell.length_c   1.000
_cell.angle_alpha   90.00
_cell.angle_beta   90.00
_cell.angle_gamma   90.00
#
_symmetry.space_group_name_H-M   'P 1'
#
loop_
_entity.id
_entity.type
_entity.pdbx_description
1 polymer ?
#
loop_
_entity_poly.entity_id
_entity_poly.type
_entity_poly.pdbx_seq_one_letter_code
_entity_poly.pdbx_strand_id
1 'polypeptide(L)'
;AEHTWRLCLMAMLFAGEYPGVDHYRVLKMCVIHDLGEALHGDIPAIYQDPSVDKAVEEREHLLVLLAPLPDDKQAELLALWDEYNAAATPEARLAKAFDKLETVLQHTQGLNPPDFDYAFNLGYARQYTDYDALTRAVRALIDAETARLAGL
;
A
#
# COMPACT_ATOMS: atom_id res chain seq x y z
N ALA A 1 -10.86 0.32 -3.05
CA ALA A 1 -11.47 1.67 -2.97
C ALA A 1 -11.51 2.22 -1.54
N GLU A 2 -12.10 1.50 -0.56
CA GLU A 2 -12.10 1.95 0.85
C GLU A 2 -10.70 2.08 1.45
N HIS A 3 -9.84 1.07 1.22
CA HIS A 3 -8.41 1.05 1.55
C HIS A 3 -7.71 2.29 0.99
N THR A 4 -7.78 2.46 -0.33
CA THR A 4 -7.21 3.62 -1.04
C THR A 4 -7.64 4.97 -0.45
N TRP A 5 -8.91 5.12 -0.08
CA TRP A 5 -9.41 6.35 0.53
C TRP A 5 -8.80 6.60 1.91
N ARG A 6 -8.78 5.58 2.78
CA ARG A 6 -8.24 5.71 4.14
C ARG A 6 -6.71 5.83 4.14
N LEU A 7 -6.02 5.21 3.18
CA LEU A 7 -4.62 5.45 2.88
C LEU A 7 -4.34 6.92 2.54
N CYS A 8 -5.12 7.51 1.62
CA CYS A 8 -4.97 8.92 1.28
C CYS A 8 -5.22 9.82 2.50
N LEU A 9 -6.24 9.52 3.32
CA LEU A 9 -6.51 10.24 4.56
C LEU A 9 -5.32 10.15 5.54
N MET A 10 -4.74 8.97 5.71
CA MET A 10 -3.57 8.78 6.56
C MET A 10 -2.36 9.57 6.05
N ALA A 11 -2.08 9.54 4.74
CA ALA A 11 -1.00 10.32 4.14
C ALA A 11 -1.20 11.84 4.33
N MET A 12 -2.44 12.33 4.25
CA MET A 12 -2.77 13.73 4.51
C MET A 12 -2.54 14.12 5.98
N LEU A 13 -2.90 13.25 6.93
CA LEU A 13 -2.74 13.53 8.37
C LEU A 13 -1.26 13.66 8.77
N PHE A 14 -0.38 12.86 8.17
CA PHE A 14 1.05 12.86 8.47
C PHE A 14 1.88 13.78 7.56
N ALA A 15 1.27 14.48 6.60
CA ALA A 15 1.98 15.30 5.62
C ALA A 15 2.95 16.32 6.29
N GLY A 16 2.54 16.93 7.41
CA GLY A 16 3.36 17.91 8.14
C GLY A 16 4.69 17.37 8.68
N GLU A 17 4.80 16.05 8.87
CA GLU A 17 6.03 15.39 9.34
C GLU A 17 7.08 15.21 8.23
N TYR A 18 6.70 15.49 6.97
CA TYR A 18 7.52 15.26 5.78
C TYR A 18 7.65 16.52 4.90
N PRO A 19 8.24 17.62 5.38
CA PRO A 19 8.27 18.90 4.66
C PRO A 19 9.09 18.89 3.36
N GLY A 20 9.94 17.87 3.14
CA GLY A 20 10.76 17.72 1.92
C GLY A 20 10.16 16.79 0.86
N VAL A 21 8.95 16.28 1.07
CA VAL A 21 8.27 15.32 0.19
C VAL A 21 7.17 16.06 -0.59
N ASP A 22 6.99 15.73 -1.86
CA ASP A 22 5.83 16.20 -2.64
C ASP A 22 4.56 15.40 -2.27
N HIS A 23 3.76 15.95 -1.35
CA HIS A 23 2.52 15.29 -0.90
C HIS A 23 1.47 15.12 -1.99
N TYR A 24 1.46 16.00 -3.01
CA TYR A 24 0.56 15.83 -4.14
C TYR A 24 0.95 14.59 -4.95
N ARG A 25 2.25 14.36 -5.16
CA ARG A 25 2.76 13.13 -5.79
C ARG A 25 2.46 11.89 -4.95
N VAL A 26 2.65 11.96 -3.62
CA VAL A 26 2.28 10.86 -2.71
C VAL A 26 0.81 10.50 -2.86
N LEU A 27 -0.10 11.48 -2.82
CA LEU A 27 -1.52 11.23 -2.98
C LEU A 27 -1.86 10.64 -4.35
N LYS A 28 -1.21 11.09 -5.43
CA LYS A 28 -1.41 10.46 -6.75
C LYS A 28 -1.01 9.00 -6.75
N MET A 29 0.14 8.66 -6.15
CA MET A 29 0.56 7.26 -6.01
C MET A 29 -0.45 6.46 -5.18
N CYS A 30 -0.86 6.98 -4.01
CA CYS A 30 -1.87 6.33 -3.18
C CYS A 30 -3.20 6.10 -3.92
N VAL A 31 -3.65 7.02 -4.77
CA VAL A 31 -4.90 6.85 -5.54
C VAL A 31 -4.78 5.76 -6.60
N ILE A 32 -3.62 5.60 -7.23
CA ILE A 32 -3.46 4.75 -8.42
C ILE A 32 -2.77 3.41 -8.16
N HIS A 33 -2.18 3.20 -6.98
CA HIS A 33 -1.36 2.01 -6.70
C HIS A 33 -2.09 0.68 -6.97
N ASP A 34 -3.34 0.55 -6.53
CA ASP A 34 -4.16 -0.66 -6.73
C ASP A 34 -5.09 -0.56 -7.95
N LEU A 35 -4.90 0.42 -8.84
CA LEU A 35 -5.84 0.63 -9.94
C LEU A 35 -5.93 -0.61 -10.84
N GLY A 36 -4.82 -1.32 -11.06
CA GLY A 36 -4.79 -2.59 -11.81
C GLY A 36 -5.66 -3.71 -11.20
N GLU A 37 -5.87 -3.70 -9.89
CA GLU A 37 -6.71 -4.70 -9.20
C GLU A 37 -8.20 -4.53 -9.52
N ALA A 38 -8.62 -3.40 -10.11
CA ALA A 38 -10.02 -3.14 -10.44
C ALA A 38 -10.60 -4.11 -11.48
N LEU A 39 -9.76 -4.79 -12.29
CA LEU A 39 -10.22 -5.72 -13.33
C LEU A 39 -10.47 -7.14 -12.81
N HIS A 40 -9.56 -7.68 -11.98
CA HIS A 40 -9.58 -9.09 -11.58
C HIS A 40 -9.60 -9.30 -10.05
N GLY A 41 -9.62 -8.20 -9.27
CA GLY A 41 -9.58 -8.23 -7.81
C GLY A 41 -8.15 -8.36 -7.25
N ASP A 42 -8.05 -8.22 -5.94
CA ASP A 42 -6.80 -8.43 -5.20
C ASP A 42 -6.58 -9.92 -4.89
N ILE A 43 -5.32 -10.35 -4.93
CA ILE A 43 -4.84 -11.64 -4.46
C ILE A 43 -4.14 -11.42 -3.11
N PRO A 44 -4.74 -11.88 -1.98
CA PRO A 44 -4.15 -11.71 -0.66
C PRO A 44 -2.74 -12.29 -0.57
N ALA A 45 -1.86 -11.61 0.19
CA ALA A 45 -0.44 -11.96 0.29
C ALA A 45 -0.17 -13.43 0.67
N ILE A 46 -1.04 -14.05 1.47
CA ILE A 46 -0.92 -15.45 1.90
C ILE A 46 -1.24 -16.47 0.78
N TYR A 47 -1.88 -16.02 -0.31
CA TYR A 47 -2.29 -16.85 -1.45
C TYR A 47 -1.50 -16.56 -2.72
N GLN A 48 -0.55 -15.62 -2.68
CA GLN A 48 0.26 -15.27 -3.85
C GLN A 48 1.21 -16.43 -4.22
N ASP A 49 1.23 -16.80 -5.49
CA ASP A 49 2.15 -17.79 -6.03
C ASP A 49 3.52 -17.12 -6.26
N PRO A 50 4.60 -17.55 -5.58
CA PRO A 50 5.92 -16.94 -5.74
C PRO A 50 6.53 -17.15 -7.14
N SER A 51 5.96 -18.01 -7.98
CA SER A 51 6.36 -18.20 -9.38
C SER A 51 5.67 -17.24 -10.35
N VAL A 52 4.62 -16.54 -9.90
CA VAL A 52 3.89 -15.53 -10.67
C VAL A 52 4.28 -14.16 -10.15
N ASP A 53 4.76 -13.30 -11.04
CA ASP A 53 5.03 -11.91 -10.69
C ASP A 53 3.71 -11.11 -10.72
N LYS A 54 3.05 -11.02 -9.56
CA LYS A 54 1.81 -10.25 -9.37
C LYS A 54 1.94 -8.83 -9.95
N ALA A 55 3.11 -8.20 -9.82
CA ALA A 55 3.31 -6.85 -10.34
C ALA A 55 3.28 -6.80 -11.87
N VAL A 56 3.71 -7.86 -12.57
CA VAL A 56 3.60 -7.92 -14.04
C VAL A 56 2.13 -7.98 -14.47
N GLU A 57 1.34 -8.85 -13.84
CA GLU A 57 -0.10 -8.99 -14.15
C GLU A 57 -0.86 -7.69 -13.84
N GLU A 58 -0.64 -7.09 -12.66
CA GLU A 58 -1.26 -5.82 -12.29
C GLU A 58 -0.90 -4.68 -13.24
N ARG A 59 0.35 -4.66 -13.71
CA ARG A 59 0.80 -3.67 -14.68
C ARG A 59 0.09 -3.85 -16.02
N GLU A 60 -0.13 -5.08 -16.47
CA GLU A 60 -0.91 -5.36 -17.69
C GLU A 60 -2.37 -4.91 -17.53
N HIS A 61 -2.98 -5.17 -16.37
CA HIS A 61 -4.34 -4.69 -16.06
C HIS A 61 -4.42 -3.17 -16.02
N LEU A 62 -3.42 -2.51 -15.43
CA LEU A 62 -3.33 -1.06 -15.43
C LEU A 62 -3.26 -0.52 -16.87
N LEU A 63 -2.45 -1.10 -17.75
CA LEU A 63 -2.38 -0.68 -19.16
C LEU A 63 -3.74 -0.75 -19.86
N VAL A 64 -4.53 -1.79 -19.59
CA VAL A 64 -5.91 -1.91 -20.12
C VAL A 64 -6.79 -0.76 -19.63
N LEU A 65 -6.72 -0.42 -18.34
CA LEU A 65 -7.49 0.68 -17.76
C LEU A 65 -7.06 2.06 -18.26
N LEU A 66 -5.77 2.24 -18.56
CA LEU A 66 -5.22 3.50 -19.04
C LEU A 66 -5.43 3.71 -20.55
N ALA A 67 -5.71 2.66 -21.32
CA ALA A 67 -5.85 2.71 -22.78
C ALA A 67 -6.78 3.81 -23.35
N PRO A 68 -7.88 4.21 -22.68
CA PRO A 68 -8.73 5.30 -23.18
C PRO A 68 -8.15 6.72 -23.00
N LEU A 69 -7.06 6.88 -22.25
CA LEU A 69 -6.48 8.20 -21.94
C LEU A 69 -5.52 8.67 -23.04
N PRO A 70 -5.24 9.98 -23.14
CA PRO A 70 -4.15 10.49 -23.97
C PRO A 70 -2.78 9.93 -23.57
N ASP A 71 -1.87 9.77 -24.54
CA ASP A 71 -0.55 9.14 -24.35
C ASP A 71 0.27 9.76 -23.20
N ASP A 72 0.23 11.09 -23.05
CA ASP A 72 0.94 11.79 -21.97
C ASP A 72 0.41 11.39 -20.58
N LYS A 73 -0.91 11.15 -20.46
CA LYS A 73 -1.55 10.71 -19.22
C LYS A 73 -1.32 9.25 -18.93
N GLN A 74 -1.30 8.40 -19.95
CA GLN A 74 -0.92 7.00 -19.78
C GLN A 74 0.51 6.89 -19.25
N ALA A 75 1.46 7.60 -19.88
CA ALA A 75 2.86 7.59 -19.49
C ALA A 75 3.07 8.14 -18.06
N GLU A 76 2.37 9.23 -17.72
CA GLU A 76 2.43 9.83 -16.39
C GLU A 76 1.98 8.86 -15.28
N LEU A 77 0.83 8.21 -15.47
CA LEU A 77 0.25 7.30 -14.47
C LEU A 77 1.02 5.99 -14.37
N LEU A 78 1.47 5.44 -15.50
CA LEU A 78 2.30 4.25 -15.51
C LEU A 78 3.65 4.49 -14.82
N ALA A 79 4.28 5.64 -15.05
CA ALA A 79 5.52 6.00 -14.36
C ALA A 79 5.34 6.13 -12.84
N LEU A 80 4.22 6.71 -12.38
CA LEU A 80 3.91 6.78 -10.95
C LEU A 80 3.71 5.38 -10.35
N TRP A 81 3.02 4.49 -11.06
CA TRP A 81 2.79 3.12 -10.62
C TRP A 81 4.09 2.31 -10.56
N ASP A 82 4.94 2.43 -11.59
CA ASP A 82 6.25 1.78 -11.65
C ASP A 82 7.17 2.30 -10.51
N GLU A 83 7.16 3.61 -10.23
CA GLU A 83 7.93 4.23 -9.15
C GLU A 83 7.46 3.78 -7.76
N TYR A 84 6.14 3.70 -7.54
CA TYR A 84 5.53 3.16 -6.33
C TYR A 84 5.97 1.71 -6.10
N ASN A 85 5.89 0.86 -7.13
CA ASN A 85 6.26 -0.54 -7.01
C ASN A 85 7.74 -0.73 -6.70
N ALA A 86 8.60 0.06 -7.33
CA ALA A 86 10.04 0.06 -7.08
C ALA A 86 10.45 0.70 -5.73
N ALA A 87 9.54 1.43 -5.06
CA ALA A 87 9.85 2.24 -3.87
C ALA A 87 11.12 3.12 -4.08
N ALA A 88 11.21 3.73 -5.25
CA ALA A 88 12.46 4.33 -5.75
C ALA A 88 12.75 5.72 -5.16
N THR A 89 11.71 6.48 -4.82
CA THR A 89 11.80 7.87 -4.34
C THR A 89 11.30 8.00 -2.89
N PRO A 90 11.60 9.11 -2.19
CA PRO A 90 11.01 9.39 -0.88
C PRO A 90 9.47 9.33 -0.90
N GLU A 91 8.83 9.89 -1.93
CA GLU A 91 7.39 9.85 -2.14
C GLU A 91 6.86 8.42 -2.25
N ALA A 92 7.49 7.59 -3.10
CA ALA A 92 7.08 6.21 -3.29
C ALA A 92 7.30 5.35 -2.05
N ARG A 93 8.40 5.56 -1.33
CA ARG A 93 8.67 4.87 -0.05
C ARG A 93 7.65 5.24 0.99
N LEU A 94 7.29 6.52 1.08
CA LEU A 94 6.29 7.00 2.03
C LEU A 94 4.89 6.46 1.68
N ALA A 95 4.49 6.53 0.41
CA ALA A 95 3.23 5.97 -0.07
C ALA A 95 3.14 4.46 0.25
N LYS A 96 4.21 3.70 -0.01
CA LYS A 96 4.25 2.26 0.25
C LYS A 96 4.32 1.91 1.73
N ALA A 97 5.03 2.70 2.55
CA ALA A 97 5.03 2.53 3.99
C ALA A 97 3.61 2.73 4.56
N PHE A 98 2.93 3.81 4.15
CA PHE A 98 1.56 4.07 4.57
C PHE A 98 0.57 3.05 4.04
N ASP A 99 0.69 2.61 2.78
CA ASP A 99 -0.14 1.53 2.24
C ASP A 99 -0.11 0.30 3.17
N LYS A 100 1.09 -0.17 3.50
CA LYS A 100 1.26 -1.37 4.32
C LYS A 100 0.87 -1.17 5.78
N LEU A 101 1.07 0.02 6.35
CA LEU A 101 0.56 0.38 7.68
C LEU A 101 -0.96 0.40 7.71
N GLU A 102 -1.60 0.95 6.68
CA GLU A 102 -3.06 0.99 6.55
C GLU A 102 -3.59 -0.44 6.55
N THR A 103 -3.04 -1.31 5.69
CA THR A 103 -3.49 -2.70 5.56
C THR A 103 -3.52 -3.43 6.92
N VAL A 104 -2.42 -3.37 7.67
CA VAL A 104 -2.36 -4.05 8.98
C VAL A 104 -3.25 -3.37 10.02
N LEU A 105 -3.43 -2.05 9.95
CA LEU A 105 -4.38 -1.34 10.80
C LEU A 105 -5.83 -1.78 10.48
N GLN A 106 -6.16 -1.97 9.19
CA GLN A 106 -7.46 -2.51 8.78
C GLN A 106 -7.73 -3.86 9.43
N HIS A 107 -6.75 -4.76 9.38
CA HIS A 107 -6.87 -6.08 9.99
C HIS A 107 -7.13 -5.99 11.50
N THR A 108 -6.58 -5.02 12.23
CA THR A 108 -6.89 -4.89 13.67
C THR A 108 -8.32 -4.38 13.97
N GLN A 109 -8.98 -3.75 13.00
CA GLN A 109 -10.27 -3.05 13.20
C GLN A 109 -11.43 -3.69 12.45
N GLY A 110 -11.14 -4.51 11.44
CA GLY A 110 -12.11 -5.12 10.54
C GLY A 110 -12.75 -6.39 11.09
N LEU A 111 -13.84 -6.80 10.45
CA LEU A 111 -14.46 -8.11 10.67
C LEU A 111 -13.70 -9.16 9.85
N ASN A 112 -12.67 -9.74 10.45
CA ASN A 112 -11.90 -10.79 9.80
C ASN A 112 -12.59 -12.17 9.93
N PRO A 113 -12.32 -13.10 9.00
CA PRO A 113 -12.72 -14.50 9.14
C PRO A 113 -12.25 -15.13 10.46
N PRO A 114 -12.94 -16.16 10.99
CA PRO A 114 -12.56 -16.82 12.24
C PRO A 114 -11.15 -17.44 12.24
N ASP A 115 -10.63 -17.79 11.07
CA ASP A 115 -9.33 -18.40 10.83
C ASP A 115 -8.24 -17.39 10.40
N PHE A 116 -8.50 -16.09 10.55
CA PHE A 116 -7.55 -15.04 10.19
C PHE A 116 -6.26 -15.12 11.02
N ASP A 117 -5.11 -15.21 10.35
CA ASP A 117 -3.80 -15.27 10.99
C ASP A 117 -3.26 -13.86 11.31
N TYR A 118 -3.55 -13.36 12.51
CA TYR A 118 -2.99 -12.10 12.99
C TYR A 118 -1.47 -12.15 13.17
N ALA A 119 -0.88 -13.31 13.47
CA ALA A 119 0.56 -13.40 13.73
C ALA A 119 1.37 -13.13 12.45
N PHE A 120 0.85 -13.49 11.27
CA PHE A 120 1.43 -13.14 9.97
C PHE A 120 1.71 -11.63 9.84
N ASN A 121 0.77 -10.79 10.31
CA ASN A 121 0.88 -9.33 10.18
C ASN A 121 2.11 -8.77 10.92
N LEU A 122 2.59 -9.41 11.99
CA LEU A 122 3.75 -8.95 12.78
C LEU A 122 5.06 -8.96 11.96
N GLY A 123 5.16 -9.83 10.95
CA GLY A 123 6.30 -9.87 10.02
C GLY A 123 6.01 -9.19 8.68
N TYR A 124 4.74 -9.08 8.30
CA TYR A 124 4.33 -8.56 7.00
C TYR A 124 4.86 -7.14 6.75
N ALA A 125 5.42 -6.94 5.55
CA ALA A 125 5.83 -5.66 4.99
C ALA A 125 6.78 -4.79 5.84
N ARG A 126 7.50 -5.38 6.81
CA ARG A 126 8.45 -4.66 7.70
C ARG A 126 9.49 -3.85 6.92
N GLN A 127 9.97 -4.38 5.79
CA GLN A 127 10.91 -3.66 4.91
C GLN A 127 10.41 -2.28 4.43
N TYR A 128 9.08 -2.08 4.38
CA TYR A 128 8.46 -0.80 4.01
C TYR A 128 8.04 -0.01 5.25
N THR A 129 7.46 -0.65 6.26
CA THR A 129 6.97 0.06 7.46
C THR A 129 8.09 0.52 8.39
N ASP A 130 9.28 -0.07 8.29
CA ASP A 130 10.46 0.30 9.09
C ASP A 130 11.27 1.44 8.44
N TYR A 131 10.65 2.21 7.53
CA TYR A 131 11.27 3.29 6.75
C TYR A 131 11.95 4.36 7.61
N ASP A 132 11.23 4.96 8.57
CA ASP A 132 11.76 6.02 9.44
C ASP A 132 11.24 5.89 10.89
N ALA A 133 11.56 6.88 11.73
CA ALA A 133 11.17 6.86 13.13
C ALA A 133 9.65 6.94 13.34
N LEU A 134 8.94 7.73 12.53
CA LEU A 134 7.50 7.92 12.62
C LEU A 134 6.78 6.65 12.15
N THR A 135 7.14 6.10 11.00
CA THR A 135 6.50 4.89 10.48
C THR A 135 6.72 3.70 11.42
N ARG A 136 7.91 3.59 12.04
CA ARG A 136 8.18 2.59 13.10
C ARG A 136 7.34 2.80 14.35
N ALA A 137 7.11 4.05 14.76
CA ALA A 137 6.28 4.35 15.92
C ALA A 137 4.80 3.97 15.67
N VAL A 138 4.26 4.33 14.50
CA VAL A 138 2.90 3.91 14.09
C VAL A 138 2.82 2.39 14.00
N ARG A 139 3.82 1.75 13.38
CA ARG A 139 3.92 0.29 13.27
C ARG A 139 3.88 -0.39 14.64
N ALA A 140 4.63 0.11 15.61
CA ALA A 140 4.68 -0.47 16.95
C ALA A 140 3.33 -0.45 17.67
N LEU A 141 2.53 0.62 17.49
CA LEU A 141 1.18 0.69 18.04
C LEU A 141 0.26 -0.36 17.40
N ILE A 142 0.35 -0.55 16.09
CA ILE A 142 -0.44 -1.55 15.37
C ILE A 142 0.01 -2.97 15.75
N ASP A 143 1.32 -3.20 15.88
CA ASP A 143 1.89 -4.50 16.29
C ASP A 143 1.44 -4.89 17.71
N ALA A 144 1.32 -3.93 18.62
CA ALA A 144 0.82 -4.20 19.98
C ALA A 144 -0.62 -4.72 19.97
N GLU A 145 -1.50 -4.10 19.18
CA GLU A 145 -2.88 -4.56 19.03
C GLU A 145 -2.97 -5.87 18.24
N THR A 146 -2.14 -6.02 17.22
CA THR A 146 -2.02 -7.25 16.42
C THR A 146 -1.60 -8.44 17.29
N ALA A 147 -0.60 -8.27 18.16
CA ALA A 147 -0.15 -9.29 19.10
C ALA A 147 -1.26 -9.67 20.10
N ARG A 148 -1.99 -8.67 20.62
CA ARG A 148 -3.15 -8.90 21.50
C ARG A 148 -4.22 -9.74 20.81
N LEU A 149 -4.55 -9.46 19.54
CA LEU A 149 -5.51 -10.21 18.74
C LEU A 149 -5.01 -11.62 18.38
N ALA A 150 -3.70 -11.78 18.20
CA ALA A 150 -3.04 -13.07 17.97
C ALA A 150 -2.90 -13.94 19.25
N GLY A 151 -3.13 -13.37 20.44
CA GLY A 151 -2.93 -14.07 21.72
C GLY A 151 -1.47 -14.23 22.14
N LEU A 152 -0.59 -13.30 21.71
CA LEU A 152 0.85 -13.28 21.99
C LEU A 152 1.23 -12.25 23.06
#